data_AF-A0A316HSA5-F1
#
_entry.id   AF-A0A316HSA5-F1
#
_cell.length_a   1.000
_cell.length_b   1.000
_cell.length_c   1.000
_cell.angle_alpha   90.00
_cell.angle_beta   90.00
_cell.angle_gamma   90.00
#
_symmetry.space_group_name_H-M   'P 1'
#
loop_
_entity.id
_entity.type
_entity.pdbx_description
1 polymer ?
#
loop_
_entity_poly.entity_id
_entity_poly.type
_entity_poly.pdbx_seq_one_letter_code
_entity_poly.pdbx_strand_id
1 'polypeptide(L)'
;MLADTGWVYLRYFTAGEKGRGLGARLWTHLRDEMTAAGHTRIIYDVEDPAQPGIGPAEELVRHRCIAFYQRLGAVVPPVHGHLPPQGSAGHPMLLMAADYVANTPPAAEDAERIVLAVCEHRYGMAATDPVVAETLRLSGPSYSRADPTFQ
;
A
#
# COMPACT_ATOMS: atom_id res chain seq x y z
N MET A 1 13.58 5.69 1.34
CA MET A 1 14.10 4.31 1.18
C MET A 1 13.59 3.46 2.32
N LEU A 2 13.25 2.21 2.07
CA LEU A 2 12.93 1.22 3.09
C LEU A 2 14.14 0.31 3.33
N ALA A 3 15.17 0.87 3.98
CA ALA A 3 16.48 0.24 4.20
C ALA A 3 17.11 -0.36 2.93
N ASP A 4 17.62 -1.59 3.01
CA ASP A 4 18.34 -2.33 1.98
C ASP A 4 17.43 -3.19 1.08
N THR A 5 16.10 -3.11 1.26
CA THR A 5 15.12 -3.88 0.48
C THR A 5 15.09 -3.55 -1.02
N GLY A 6 15.68 -2.42 -1.41
CA GLY A 6 15.52 -1.84 -2.76
C GLY A 6 14.16 -1.18 -2.98
N TRP A 7 13.33 -1.05 -1.94
CA TRP A 7 12.00 -0.45 -2.01
C TRP A 7 12.01 1.03 -1.59
N VAL A 8 11.09 1.79 -2.18
CA VAL A 8 10.85 3.20 -1.85
C VAL A 8 9.47 3.38 -1.24
N TYR A 9 9.38 4.30 -0.28
CA TYR A 9 8.11 4.74 0.28
C TYR A 9 7.77 6.13 -0.25
N LEU A 10 6.60 6.26 -0.87
CA LEU A 10 6.11 7.52 -1.43
C LEU A 10 5.20 8.22 -0.42
N ARG A 11 5.74 9.27 0.21
CA ARG A 11 5.03 10.02 1.25
C ARG A 11 3.99 10.99 0.72
N TYR A 12 4.31 11.68 -0.38
CA TYR A 12 3.44 12.68 -0.99
C TYR A 12 3.47 12.54 -2.50
N PHE A 13 2.29 12.46 -3.10
CA PHE A 13 2.13 12.48 -4.54
C PHE A 13 0.95 13.37 -4.89
N THR A 14 1.26 14.52 -5.47
CA THR A 14 0.25 15.47 -5.90
C THR A 14 0.55 15.86 -7.34
N ALA A 15 -0.49 15.90 -8.15
CA ALA A 15 -0.46 16.50 -9.47
C ALA A 15 -1.44 17.66 -9.46
N GLY A 16 -1.20 18.68 -10.30
CA GLY A 16 -2.05 19.87 -10.43
C GLY A 16 -3.45 19.53 -10.97
N GLU A 17 -3.87 20.17 -12.06
CA GLU A 17 -5.24 19.97 -12.58
C GLU A 17 -5.58 18.50 -12.87
N LYS A 18 -6.70 18.03 -12.32
CA LYS A 18 -7.27 16.70 -12.60
C LYS A 18 -7.77 16.64 -14.05
N GLY A 19 -7.80 15.42 -14.63
CA GLY A 19 -8.44 15.17 -15.92
C GLY A 19 -7.57 15.39 -17.17
N ARG A 20 -6.32 15.87 -17.03
CA ARG A 20 -5.38 16.04 -18.15
C ARG A 20 -4.32 14.93 -18.29
N GLY A 21 -4.45 13.86 -17.49
CA GLY A 21 -3.46 12.76 -17.47
C GLY A 21 -2.12 13.12 -16.81
N LEU A 22 -1.99 14.31 -16.20
CA LEU A 22 -0.75 14.76 -15.55
C LEU A 22 -0.27 13.80 -14.46
N GLY A 23 -1.17 13.31 -13.60
CA GLY A 23 -0.83 12.34 -12.57
C GLY A 23 -0.26 11.04 -13.14
N ALA A 24 -0.82 10.54 -14.24
CA ALA A 24 -0.33 9.32 -14.88
C ALA A 24 1.06 9.54 -15.49
N ARG A 25 1.29 10.68 -16.16
CA ARG A 25 2.61 11.02 -16.71
C ARG A 25 3.67 11.19 -15.63
N LEU A 26 3.33 11.89 -14.54
CA LEU A 26 4.22 12.07 -13.40
C LEU A 26 4.55 10.72 -12.74
N TRP A 27 3.56 9.83 -12.64
CA TRP A 27 3.76 8.47 -12.13
C TRP A 27 4.71 7.66 -13.02
N THR A 28 4.52 7.70 -14.34
CA THR A 28 5.43 7.03 -15.29
C THR A 28 6.85 7.56 -15.13
N HIS A 29 7.03 8.89 -15.12
CA HIS A 29 8.36 9.48 -14.97
C HIS A 29 9.01 9.10 -13.63
N LEU A 30 8.25 9.11 -12.53
CA LEU A 30 8.72 8.65 -11.23
C LEU A 30 9.18 7.19 -11.29
N ARG A 31 8.42 6.30 -11.95
CA ARG A 31 8.80 4.89 -12.10
C ARG A 31 10.10 4.74 -12.87
N ASP A 32 10.27 5.47 -13.96
CA ASP A 32 11.48 5.41 -14.80
C ASP A 32 12.72 5.84 -14.00
N GLU A 33 12.63 6.97 -13.29
CA GLU A 33 13.72 7.48 -12.43
C GLU A 33 14.08 6.49 -11.31
N MET A 34 13.09 5.91 -10.64
CA MET A 34 13.33 4.96 -9.55
C MET A 34 13.93 3.64 -10.07
N THR A 35 13.52 3.20 -11.26
CA THR A 35 14.13 2.04 -11.94
C THR A 35 15.59 2.32 -12.29
N ALA A 36 15.88 3.49 -12.86
CA ALA A 36 17.24 3.91 -13.21
C ALA A 36 18.15 4.02 -11.96
N ALA A 37 17.58 4.39 -10.81
CA ALA A 37 18.26 4.39 -9.52
C ALA A 37 18.43 2.99 -8.89
N GLY A 38 17.96 1.93 -9.56
CA GLY A 38 18.09 0.54 -9.10
C GLY A 38 17.06 0.10 -8.07
N HIS A 39 15.98 0.86 -7.88
CA HIS A 39 14.88 0.46 -7.01
C HIS A 39 13.96 -0.52 -7.72
N THR A 40 13.28 -1.38 -6.94
CA THR A 40 12.45 -2.47 -7.47
C THR A 40 10.96 -2.30 -7.22
N ARG A 41 10.58 -1.53 -6.18
CA ARG A 41 9.19 -1.35 -5.75
C ARG A 41 8.92 -0.01 -5.10
N ILE A 42 7.71 0.53 -5.31
CA ILE A 42 7.14 1.67 -4.58
C ILE A 42 6.01 1.22 -3.68
N ILE A 43 5.96 1.76 -2.46
CA ILE A 43 4.92 1.51 -1.46
C ILE A 43 4.41 2.85 -0.92
N TYR A 44 3.11 2.96 -0.65
CA TYR A 44 2.50 4.18 -0.11
C TYR A 44 1.16 3.88 0.55
N ASP A 45 0.74 4.80 1.40
CA ASP A 45 -0.56 4.73 2.06
C ASP A 45 -1.63 5.37 1.18
N VAL A 46 -2.83 4.79 1.22
CA VAL A 46 -4.05 5.39 0.73
C VAL A 46 -5.16 5.24 1.76
N GLU A 47 -6.07 6.21 1.81
CA GLU A 47 -7.21 6.16 2.72
C GLU A 47 -8.10 4.95 2.49
N ASP A 48 -8.46 4.28 3.58
CA ASP A 48 -9.30 3.09 3.55
C ASP A 48 -10.77 3.48 3.25
N PRO A 49 -11.36 3.07 2.12
CA PRO A 49 -12.78 3.30 1.84
C PRO A 49 -13.70 2.56 2.82
N ALA A 50 -13.23 1.53 3.51
CA ALA A 50 -13.99 0.79 4.51
C ALA A 50 -13.93 1.43 5.92
N GLN A 51 -13.30 2.61 6.06
CA GLN A 51 -13.20 3.29 7.35
C GLN A 51 -14.60 3.56 7.94
N PRO A 52 -14.86 3.17 9.20
CA PRO A 52 -16.12 3.49 9.86
C PRO A 52 -16.36 5.01 9.97
N GLY A 53 -17.60 5.43 9.71
CA GLY A 53 -18.06 6.79 9.93
C GLY A 53 -17.82 7.77 8.77
N ILE A 54 -17.29 7.32 7.62
CA ILE A 54 -17.20 8.15 6.42
C ILE A 54 -18.52 8.14 5.63
N GLY A 55 -18.81 9.24 4.92
CA GLY A 55 -19.99 9.33 4.06
C GLY A 55 -19.75 8.76 2.65
N PRO A 56 -20.82 8.46 1.88
CA PRO A 56 -20.70 7.83 0.56
C PRO A 56 -19.87 8.63 -0.47
N ALA A 57 -19.86 9.96 -0.36
CA ALA A 57 -19.06 10.81 -1.24
C ALA A 57 -17.55 10.64 -1.00
N GLU A 58 -17.15 10.48 0.27
CA GLU A 58 -15.77 10.29 0.68
C GLU A 58 -15.28 8.89 0.28
N GLU A 59 -16.10 7.87 0.56
CA GLU A 59 -15.87 6.50 0.13
C GLU A 59 -15.61 6.42 -1.40
N LEU A 60 -16.44 7.11 -2.19
CA LEU A 60 -16.27 7.18 -3.64
C LEU A 60 -14.95 7.85 -4.07
N VAL A 61 -14.51 8.89 -3.35
CA VAL A 61 -13.22 9.56 -3.62
C VAL A 61 -12.06 8.60 -3.35
N ARG A 62 -12.09 7.86 -2.23
CA ARG A 62 -11.07 6.88 -1.85
C ARG A 62 -11.00 5.73 -2.85
N HIS A 63 -12.14 5.19 -3.29
CA HIS A 63 -12.18 4.19 -4.35
C HIS A 63 -11.60 4.70 -5.68
N ARG A 64 -11.88 5.94 -6.07
CA ARG A 64 -11.31 6.55 -7.28
C ARG A 64 -9.80 6.74 -7.17
N CYS A 65 -9.28 7.04 -5.98
CA CYS A 65 -7.85 7.12 -5.71
C CYS A 65 -7.18 5.76 -5.91
N ILE A 66 -7.74 4.70 -5.31
CA ILE A 66 -7.24 3.32 -5.46
C ILE A 66 -7.29 2.89 -6.93
N ALA A 67 -8.42 3.10 -7.62
CA ALA A 67 -8.58 2.75 -9.03
C ALA A 67 -7.64 3.52 -9.96
N PHE A 68 -7.23 4.74 -9.60
CA PHE A 68 -6.20 5.47 -10.35
C PHE A 68 -4.87 4.73 -10.30
N TYR A 69 -4.40 4.33 -9.12
CA TYR A 69 -3.13 3.62 -8.96
C TYR A 69 -3.16 2.19 -9.51
N GLN A 70 -4.29 1.49 -9.39
CA GLN A 70 -4.47 0.16 -9.97
C GLN A 70 -4.31 0.17 -11.49
N ARG A 71 -4.87 1.17 -12.18
CA ARG A 71 -4.67 1.36 -13.63
C ARG A 71 -3.21 1.62 -14.01
N LEU A 72 -2.38 2.04 -13.05
CA LEU A 72 -0.95 2.30 -13.24
C LEU A 72 -0.07 1.14 -12.74
N GLY A 73 -0.66 -0.03 -12.51
CA GLY A 73 0.01 -1.27 -12.14
C GLY A 73 0.24 -1.48 -10.65
N ALA A 74 -0.38 -0.67 -9.79
CA ALA A 74 -0.32 -0.88 -8.35
C ALA A 74 -1.37 -1.89 -7.87
N VAL A 75 -1.11 -2.53 -6.75
CA VAL A 75 -2.05 -3.41 -6.07
C VAL A 75 -2.18 -3.04 -4.59
N VAL A 76 -3.28 -3.48 -3.99
CA VAL A 76 -3.43 -3.52 -2.53
C VAL A 76 -2.93 -4.89 -2.09
N PRO A 77 -1.72 -5.02 -1.50
CA PRO A 77 -1.29 -6.27 -0.88
C PRO A 77 -2.29 -6.69 0.21
N PRO A 78 -2.36 -7.98 0.57
CA PRO A 78 -3.27 -8.50 1.60
C PRO A 78 -2.80 -8.10 3.02
N VAL A 79 -2.64 -6.80 3.25
CA VAL A 79 -2.33 -6.20 4.54
C VAL A 79 -3.61 -5.68 5.14
N HIS A 80 -3.93 -6.12 6.35
CA HIS A 80 -5.15 -5.80 7.06
C HIS A 80 -4.83 -5.14 8.40
N GLY A 81 -5.67 -4.19 8.82
CA GLY A 81 -5.51 -3.50 10.09
C GLY A 81 -4.34 -2.50 10.13
N HIS A 82 -3.82 -2.09 8.97
CA HIS A 82 -2.72 -1.12 8.91
C HIS A 82 -3.17 0.23 9.49
N LEU A 83 -2.52 0.62 10.58
CA LEU A 83 -2.85 1.82 11.35
C LEU A 83 -1.57 2.63 11.58
N PRO A 84 -1.12 3.44 10.61
CA PRO A 84 0.06 4.25 10.77
C PRO A 84 -0.15 5.30 11.88
N PRO A 85 0.93 5.68 12.59
CA PRO A 85 0.87 6.66 13.68
C PRO A 85 0.65 8.06 13.09
N GLN A 86 -0.62 8.41 12.84
CA GLN A 86 -1.06 9.74 12.45
C GLN A 86 -1.91 10.33 13.58
N GLY A 87 -1.41 11.38 14.26
CA GLY A 87 -2.13 12.06 15.34
C GLY A 87 -2.37 11.19 16.58
N SER A 88 -3.40 11.52 17.38
CA SER A 88 -3.67 10.91 18.69
C SER A 88 -4.41 9.57 18.65
N ALA A 89 -4.88 9.11 17.50
CA ALA A 89 -5.71 7.89 17.40
C ALA A 89 -5.32 6.94 16.25
N GLY A 90 -4.34 7.29 15.41
CA GLY A 90 -4.11 6.58 14.15
C GLY A 90 -5.28 6.76 13.18
N HIS A 91 -5.01 6.65 11.88
CA HIS A 91 -6.05 6.70 10.85
C HIS A 91 -5.98 5.40 10.05
N PRO A 92 -7.07 4.61 9.93
CA PRO A 92 -7.05 3.38 9.15
C PRO A 92 -6.68 3.66 7.70
N MET A 93 -5.65 2.97 7.22
CA MET A 93 -5.09 3.18 5.89
C MET A 93 -4.88 1.83 5.22
N LEU A 94 -4.85 1.83 3.89
CA LEU A 94 -4.40 0.68 3.12
C LEU A 94 -2.99 0.96 2.61
N LEU A 95 -2.18 -0.09 2.51
CA LEU A 95 -0.94 -0.03 1.76
C LEU A 95 -1.25 -0.32 0.29
N MET A 96 -0.60 0.41 -0.61
CA MET A 96 -0.53 0.10 -2.03
C MET A 96 0.92 -0.09 -2.45
N ALA A 97 1.16 -1.02 -3.36
CA ALA A 97 2.48 -1.33 -3.88
C ALA A 97 2.47 -1.46 -5.40
N ALA A 98 3.54 -1.02 -6.07
CA ALA A 98 3.76 -1.27 -7.49
C ALA A 98 5.21 -1.68 -7.73
N ASP A 99 5.42 -2.75 -8.50
CA ASP A 99 6.73 -3.17 -8.94
C ASP A 99 7.19 -2.41 -10.17
N TYR A 100 8.47 -2.08 -10.21
CA TYR A 100 9.11 -1.37 -11.32
C TYR A 100 9.60 -2.32 -12.41
N VAL A 101 10.11 -3.48 -12.01
CA VAL A 101 10.82 -4.43 -12.89
C VAL A 101 9.92 -5.58 -13.35
N ALA A 102 8.93 -5.96 -12.54
CA ALA A 102 7.95 -6.98 -12.88
C ALA A 102 6.62 -6.33 -13.28
N ASN A 103 6.06 -6.73 -14.42
CA ASN A 103 4.66 -6.43 -14.77
C ASN A 103 3.66 -7.32 -14.00
N THR A 104 4.16 -8.12 -13.05
CA THR A 104 3.36 -9.01 -12.21
C THR A 104 3.04 -8.29 -10.90
N PRO A 105 1.79 -8.35 -10.41
CA PRO A 105 1.45 -7.90 -9.07
C PRO A 105 2.43 -8.44 -8.01
N PRO A 106 2.83 -7.61 -7.03
CA PRO A 106 3.47 -8.09 -5.81
C PRO A 106 2.75 -9.33 -5.28
N ALA A 107 3.47 -10.44 -5.13
CA ALA A 107 2.90 -11.67 -4.59
C ALA A 107 2.42 -11.42 -3.15
N ALA A 108 1.35 -12.13 -2.75
CA ALA A 108 0.84 -12.12 -1.37
C ALA A 108 1.93 -12.44 -0.33
N GLU A 109 2.99 -13.12 -0.74
CA GLU A 109 4.15 -13.54 0.05
C GLU A 109 4.98 -12.36 0.61
N ASP A 110 4.79 -11.13 0.12
CA ASP A 110 5.52 -9.95 0.63
C ASP A 110 4.75 -9.15 1.70
N ALA A 111 3.53 -9.53 2.09
CA ALA A 111 2.72 -8.72 3.01
C ALA A 111 3.42 -8.46 4.37
N GLU A 112 3.98 -9.50 4.99
CA GLU A 112 4.76 -9.37 6.24
C GLU A 112 5.97 -8.45 6.05
N ARG A 113 6.75 -8.67 4.99
CA ARG A 113 7.94 -7.85 4.69
C ARG A 113 7.57 -6.39 4.44
N ILE A 114 6.46 -6.13 3.74
CA ILE A 114 5.93 -4.80 3.50
C ILE A 114 5.57 -4.12 4.82
N VAL A 115 4.80 -4.81 5.69
CA VAL A 115 4.42 -4.28 7.00
C VAL A 115 5.64 -3.93 7.83
N LEU A 116 6.58 -4.87 7.98
CA LEU A 116 7.80 -4.65 8.76
C LEU A 116 8.63 -3.49 8.20
N ALA A 117 8.89 -3.48 6.89
CA ALA A 117 9.70 -2.44 6.27
C ALA A 117 9.08 -1.05 6.40
N VAL A 118 7.76 -0.92 6.19
CA VAL A 118 7.05 0.36 6.32
C VAL A 118 6.98 0.79 7.79
N CYS A 119 6.54 -0.09 8.69
CA CYS A 119 6.43 0.24 10.10
C CYS A 119 7.78 0.65 10.70
N GLU A 120 8.86 -0.08 10.40
CA GLU A 120 10.18 0.24 10.92
C GLU A 120 10.77 1.49 10.25
N HIS A 121 10.94 1.48 8.92
CA HIS A 121 11.77 2.50 8.26
C HIS A 121 11.01 3.77 7.90
N ARG A 122 9.68 3.70 7.77
CA ARG A 122 8.85 4.88 7.54
C ARG A 122 8.27 5.42 8.84
N TYR A 123 7.86 4.55 9.78
CA TYR A 123 7.16 4.96 11.00
C TYR A 123 7.97 4.85 12.28
N GLY A 124 9.15 4.23 12.27
CA GLY A 124 9.98 4.06 13.47
C GLY A 124 9.36 3.08 14.49
N MET A 125 8.42 2.25 14.06
CA MET A 125 7.73 1.27 14.90
C MET A 125 8.46 -0.06 14.86
N ALA A 126 8.81 -0.59 16.02
CA ALA A 126 9.46 -1.90 16.13
C ALA A 126 8.47 -3.02 15.78
N ALA A 127 8.99 -4.17 15.34
CA ALA A 127 8.18 -5.37 15.09
C ALA A 127 7.38 -5.85 16.33
N THR A 128 7.85 -5.50 17.53
CA THR A 128 7.20 -5.81 18.82
C THR A 128 6.14 -4.79 19.23
N ASP A 129 5.95 -3.70 18.48
CA ASP A 129 4.89 -2.74 18.74
C ASP A 129 3.52 -3.43 18.59
N PRO A 130 2.58 -3.26 19.55
CA PRO A 130 1.28 -3.93 19.51
C PRO A 130 0.49 -3.70 18.22
N VAL A 131 0.61 -2.52 17.61
CA VAL A 131 -0.07 -2.19 16.35
C VAL A 131 0.54 -2.97 15.18
N VAL A 132 1.87 -3.10 15.16
CA VAL A 132 2.58 -3.89 14.14
C VAL A 132 2.24 -5.37 14.29
N ALA A 133 2.29 -5.90 15.51
CA ALA A 133 1.95 -7.28 15.79
C ALA A 133 0.50 -7.61 15.40
N GLU A 134 -0.44 -6.72 15.68
CA GLU A 134 -1.85 -6.89 15.29
C GLU A 134 -2.04 -6.82 13.77
N THR A 135 -1.36 -5.88 13.10
CA THR A 135 -1.36 -5.79 11.63
C THR A 135 -0.86 -7.10 11.01
N LEU A 136 0.26 -7.64 11.50
CA LEU A 136 0.81 -8.92 11.03
C LEU A 136 -0.15 -10.08 11.30
N ARG A 137 -0.78 -10.12 12.47
CA ARG A 137 -1.76 -11.17 12.83
C ARG A 137 -2.97 -11.16 11.89
N LEU A 138 -3.48 -9.98 11.54
CA LEU A 138 -4.60 -9.81 10.62
C LEU A 138 -4.21 -10.05 9.16
N SER A 139 -2.94 -9.82 8.80
CA SER A 139 -2.39 -9.98 7.45
C SER A 139 -1.76 -11.36 7.19
N GLY A 140 -1.67 -12.21 8.22
CA GLY A 140 -1.05 -13.53 8.15
C GLY A 140 -1.68 -14.43 7.09
N PRO A 141 -1.01 -15.54 6.72
CA PRO A 141 -1.37 -16.34 5.56
C PRO A 141 -2.84 -16.70 5.61
N SER A 142 -3.58 -16.28 4.60
CA SER A 142 -4.90 -16.83 4.32
C SER A 142 -4.71 -18.30 4.05
N TYR A 143 -4.86 -19.14 5.08
CA TYR A 143 -5.15 -20.54 4.88
C TYR A 143 -6.47 -20.55 4.10
N SER A 144 -6.36 -20.74 2.79
CA SER A 144 -7.49 -21.04 1.93
C SER A 144 -8.27 -22.12 2.64
N ARG A 145 -9.47 -21.76 3.11
CA ARG A 145 -10.39 -22.70 3.74
C ARG A 145 -10.70 -23.70 2.64
N ALA A 146 -10.05 -24.88 2.70
CA ALA A 146 -10.33 -25.99 1.81
C ALA A 146 -11.85 -26.14 1.73
N ASP A 147 -12.36 -26.05 0.51
CA ASP A 147 -13.75 -26.26 0.16
C ASP A 147 -14.20 -27.59 0.77
N PRO A 148 -15.16 -27.63 1.72
CA PRO A 148 -15.79 -28.88 2.05
C PRO A 148 -16.69 -29.21 0.86
N THR A 149 -16.23 -30.18 0.08
CA THR A 149 -16.96 -30.96 -0.90
C THR A 149 -18.44 -31.08 -0.52
N PHE A 150 -19.34 -30.52 -1.34
CA PHE A 150 -20.72 -30.98 -1.37
C PHE A 150 -20.79 -32.12 -2.39
N GLN A 151 -21.10 -33.32 -1.88
CA GLN A 151 -21.68 -34.42 -2.65
C GLN A 151 -23.11 -34.07 -3.06
#